data_AF-A0A8J4UA90-F1
#
_entry.id   AF-A0A8J4UA90-F1
#
_cell.length_a   1.000
_cell.length_b   1.000
_cell.length_c   1.000
_cell.angle_alpha   90.00
_cell.angle_beta   90.00
_cell.angle_gamma   90.00
#
_symmetry.space_group_name_H-M   'P 1'
#
loop_
_entity.id
_entity.type
_entity.pdbx_description
1 polymer ?
#
loop_
_entity_poly.entity_id
_entity_poly.type
_entity_poly.pdbx_seq_one_letter_code
_entity_poly.pdbx_strand_id
1 'polypeptide(L)'
;SIIMSTEGDTQHSSSRSPASDPPLSQLCEDVKTESSDGGMPEATEVCVKKEETLELDIHKYEDDLDNTPEDICVKEDDSDKDYLYCEVCKSVFFNKCEVHGPPLFIPDTPVPLGVSDRARLTLPPGLEIQKSNNSDAGLGVFNKGETVPVGAHFGPYQGELVDREEAMNSGYSWVIYRSRQCEEYIDATREVHANWMRYVNCTRNDEEQNLVAFQYRGGILYRCCRPINPGQELLVWYEEEYAKDLSPAFDYLWNRKCSTNDGGTAEVFEVRVKKERLELDISDHEDDLDNTPEVISIKVEDPEHNDYLYCEVCKSVFFNKCEVHGPPLFIPDTPVPLGVSDRARLTLPPGLEIQKSGIPDAGLGVFNKGETVPVGAHFGPYQGELVDTEEAMNSGYSWVICGMGQCEEYIDATSEIHANWMRYVNCARNDEEQNLVAFQYRGGILYRCCRPINPGQELLVWYEEEYAKELSPAFDYLWNKKCSTN
;
A
#
# COMPACT_ATOMS: atom_id res chain seq x y z
N SER A 1 64.93 -3.47 -39.61
CA SER A 1 64.64 -4.24 -38.39
C SER A 1 63.44 -5.11 -38.68
N ILE A 2 63.64 -6.39 -38.99
CA ILE A 2 63.46 -7.50 -38.03
C ILE A 2 61.95 -7.60 -37.65
N ILE A 3 61.09 -8.34 -38.39
CA ILE A 3 60.96 -9.82 -38.53
C ILE A 3 60.19 -10.40 -37.31
N MET A 4 59.13 -11.23 -37.42
CA MET A 4 58.60 -12.06 -38.52
C MET A 4 57.14 -11.74 -38.93
N SER A 5 56.72 -12.31 -40.08
CA SER A 5 55.33 -12.55 -40.49
C SER A 5 55.16 -14.04 -40.84
N THR A 6 53.96 -14.60 -40.62
CA THR A 6 53.46 -15.80 -41.34
C THR A 6 51.93 -15.80 -41.36
N GLU A 7 51.34 -15.60 -42.54
CA GLU A 7 49.95 -15.98 -42.86
C GLU A 7 49.93 -17.41 -43.42
N GLY A 8 48.75 -18.03 -43.57
CA GLY A 8 48.65 -19.37 -44.18
C GLY A 8 47.31 -20.07 -44.02
N ASP A 9 46.29 -19.64 -44.77
CA ASP A 9 45.04 -20.39 -44.95
C ASP A 9 45.25 -21.75 -45.64
N THR A 10 44.34 -22.71 -45.42
CA THR A 10 43.40 -23.21 -46.46
C THR A 10 42.42 -24.23 -45.86
N GLN A 11 41.21 -24.32 -46.44
CA GLN A 11 40.08 -25.14 -46.00
C GLN A 11 40.13 -26.60 -46.53
N HIS A 12 39.06 -27.35 -46.22
CA HIS A 12 38.62 -28.67 -46.73
C HIS A 12 39.04 -29.95 -45.98
N SER A 13 38.21 -31.00 -45.87
CA SER A 13 36.73 -31.09 -45.76
C SER A 13 36.29 -32.56 -45.66
N SER A 14 35.34 -32.91 -44.79
CA SER A 14 34.49 -34.10 -44.99
C SER A 14 33.22 -34.08 -44.12
N SER A 15 32.09 -33.68 -44.70
CA SER A 15 30.75 -33.84 -44.12
C SER A 15 29.94 -34.87 -44.92
N ARG A 16 29.09 -35.67 -44.25
CA ARG A 16 27.97 -36.39 -44.87
C ARG A 16 26.75 -36.46 -43.95
N SER A 17 25.72 -35.73 -44.34
CA SER A 17 24.32 -35.81 -43.88
C SER A 17 23.54 -36.75 -44.86
N PRO A 18 22.18 -36.80 -44.98
CA PRO A 18 21.10 -36.14 -44.19
C PRO A 18 19.84 -37.01 -43.87
N ALA A 19 18.84 -36.38 -43.22
CA ALA A 19 17.38 -36.67 -43.24
C ALA A 19 16.88 -37.97 -42.55
N SER A 20 15.60 -38.18 -42.18
CA SER A 20 14.33 -37.41 -42.39
C SER A 20 13.32 -37.64 -41.22
N ASP A 21 12.29 -36.80 -41.08
CA ASP A 21 11.00 -37.12 -40.41
C ASP A 21 10.10 -38.04 -41.31
N PRO A 22 8.85 -38.45 -40.96
CA PRO A 22 8.02 -38.37 -39.73
C PRO A 22 7.53 -39.82 -39.35
N PRO A 23 6.29 -40.19 -38.89
CA PRO A 23 5.10 -39.47 -38.36
C PRO A 23 4.41 -40.09 -37.11
N LEU A 24 3.21 -39.57 -36.79
CA LEU A 24 2.22 -40.12 -35.83
C LEU A 24 1.67 -41.50 -36.25
N SER A 25 1.15 -42.27 -35.27
CA SER A 25 -0.29 -42.64 -35.22
C SER A 25 -0.66 -43.48 -33.98
N GLN A 26 -1.78 -43.14 -33.31
CA GLN A 26 -2.58 -44.08 -32.51
C GLN A 26 -3.47 -44.93 -33.44
N LEU A 27 -4.03 -46.06 -32.96
CA LEU A 27 -5.46 -46.44 -33.07
C LEU A 27 -5.73 -47.92 -32.66
N CYS A 28 -6.92 -48.15 -32.06
CA CYS A 28 -7.68 -49.44 -32.01
C CYS A 28 -7.03 -50.66 -31.30
N GLU A 29 -7.70 -51.73 -30.88
CA GLU A 29 -9.11 -52.16 -30.60
C GLU A 29 -8.98 -53.51 -29.83
N ASP A 30 -9.91 -54.08 -29.04
CA ASP A 30 -11.21 -53.73 -28.42
C ASP A 30 -11.40 -54.72 -27.21
N VAL A 31 -12.60 -54.79 -26.61
CA VAL A 31 -13.32 -55.99 -26.12
C VAL A 31 -13.86 -55.86 -24.68
N LYS A 32 -15.19 -55.94 -24.59
CA LYS A 32 -16.00 -56.04 -23.36
C LYS A 32 -15.98 -57.48 -22.81
N THR A 33 -16.28 -57.66 -21.51
CA THR A 33 -17.58 -58.27 -21.06
C THR A 33 -17.68 -58.37 -19.53
N GLU A 34 -18.80 -57.84 -19.02
CA GLU A 34 -19.71 -58.44 -18.02
C GLU A 34 -19.26 -58.80 -16.59
N SER A 35 -20.29 -58.86 -15.74
CA SER A 35 -20.31 -58.99 -14.29
C SER A 35 -20.31 -60.44 -13.79
N SER A 36 -19.80 -60.68 -12.57
CA SER A 36 -20.62 -61.27 -11.49
C SER A 36 -19.95 -61.24 -10.11
N ASP A 37 -20.73 -60.82 -9.11
CA ASP A 37 -20.98 -61.47 -7.79
C ASP A 37 -19.88 -62.30 -7.07
N GLY A 38 -19.81 -62.16 -5.73
CA GLY A 38 -18.89 -62.90 -4.86
C GLY A 38 -18.62 -62.20 -3.52
N GLY A 39 -19.35 -62.56 -2.46
CA GLY A 39 -19.32 -61.87 -1.16
C GLY A 39 -18.25 -62.31 -0.15
N MET A 40 -18.04 -61.45 0.86
CA MET A 40 -17.46 -61.77 2.18
C MET A 40 -18.32 -62.82 2.92
N PRO A 41 -17.79 -63.62 3.87
CA PRO A 41 -17.67 -63.13 5.27
C PRO A 41 -16.57 -63.75 6.16
N GLU A 42 -16.24 -63.04 7.25
CA GLU A 42 -16.12 -63.46 8.67
C GLU A 42 -15.27 -62.40 9.43
N ALA A 43 -15.43 -62.05 10.71
CA ALA A 43 -16.47 -62.19 11.75
C ALA A 43 -15.96 -61.40 13.00
N THR A 44 -16.72 -60.82 13.94
CA THR A 44 -18.17 -60.65 14.20
C THR A 44 -18.38 -59.61 15.33
N GLU A 45 -19.52 -58.89 15.33
CA GLU A 45 -20.21 -58.30 16.51
C GLU A 45 -19.47 -57.14 17.27
N VAL A 46 -20.11 -56.23 18.02
CA VAL A 46 -21.39 -56.25 18.78
C VAL A 46 -22.23 -54.95 18.61
N CYS A 47 -23.55 -55.14 18.43
CA CYS A 47 -24.74 -54.29 18.69
C CYS A 47 -24.69 -52.75 18.87
N VAL A 48 -25.58 -52.05 18.14
CA VAL A 48 -26.17 -50.75 18.49
C VAL A 48 -27.71 -50.81 18.42
N LYS A 49 -28.41 -50.26 19.43
CA LYS A 49 -29.86 -49.94 19.52
C LYS A 49 -30.05 -48.92 20.66
N LYS A 50 -30.95 -47.92 20.65
CA LYS A 50 -31.71 -47.22 19.58
C LYS A 50 -31.79 -45.71 20.02
N GLU A 51 -32.80 -44.85 19.91
CA GLU A 51 -34.24 -44.92 19.56
C GLU A 51 -34.68 -43.70 18.68
N GLU A 52 -35.86 -43.10 18.90
CA GLU A 52 -36.47 -41.93 18.23
C GLU A 52 -35.99 -40.55 18.79
N THR A 53 -36.02 -39.36 18.14
CA THR A 53 -36.78 -38.71 17.03
C THR A 53 -38.16 -38.09 17.37
N LEU A 54 -38.67 -37.22 16.47
CA LEU A 54 -39.93 -36.41 16.51
C LEU A 54 -39.78 -35.03 17.20
N GLU A 55 -40.45 -33.93 16.83
CA GLU A 55 -41.14 -33.41 15.59
C GLU A 55 -41.48 -31.92 15.88
N LEU A 56 -41.87 -31.01 14.97
CA LEU A 56 -42.12 -31.00 13.51
C LEU A 56 -41.29 -29.79 12.94
N ASP A 57 -41.60 -28.96 11.92
CA ASP A 57 -42.69 -28.78 10.94
C ASP A 57 -42.18 -28.08 9.66
N ILE A 58 -42.90 -28.18 8.54
CA ILE A 58 -42.64 -27.43 7.27
C ILE A 58 -43.98 -27.14 6.56
N HIS A 59 -44.23 -25.88 6.21
CA HIS A 59 -45.27 -25.52 5.23
C HIS A 59 -44.68 -25.21 3.86
N LYS A 60 -44.91 -26.11 2.90
CA LYS A 60 -44.74 -25.87 1.45
C LYS A 60 -45.73 -24.81 0.96
N TYR A 61 -45.37 -24.12 -0.13
CA TYR A 61 -46.10 -24.24 -1.39
C TYR A 61 -45.11 -24.20 -2.57
N GLU A 62 -45.51 -24.75 -3.71
CA GLU A 62 -44.68 -25.01 -4.89
C GLU A 62 -45.19 -24.15 -6.06
N ASP A 63 -44.30 -23.64 -6.93
CA ASP A 63 -44.68 -23.29 -8.31
C ASP A 63 -43.48 -23.38 -9.27
N ASP A 64 -43.79 -23.86 -10.46
CA ASP A 64 -42.92 -24.50 -11.47
C ASP A 64 -42.03 -23.57 -12.35
N LEU A 65 -40.98 -24.18 -12.95
CA LEU A 65 -40.18 -23.75 -14.14
C LEU A 65 -39.24 -22.52 -13.96
N ASP A 66 -38.10 -22.41 -14.66
CA ASP A 66 -37.52 -23.19 -15.78
C ASP A 66 -36.03 -23.54 -15.50
N ASN A 67 -35.45 -24.49 -16.24
CA ASN A 67 -34.11 -25.04 -15.99
C ASN A 67 -33.14 -24.75 -17.15
N THR A 68 -32.46 -23.61 -17.10
CA THR A 68 -31.30 -23.31 -17.95
C THR A 68 -30.04 -23.17 -17.10
N PRO A 69 -28.92 -23.81 -17.47
CA PRO A 69 -27.65 -23.61 -16.77
C PRO A 69 -27.06 -22.26 -17.16
N GLU A 70 -27.23 -21.24 -16.32
CA GLU A 70 -26.39 -20.05 -16.38
C GLU A 70 -24.96 -20.45 -16.00
N ASP A 71 -23.99 -20.06 -16.82
CA ASP A 71 -22.57 -20.24 -16.49
C ASP A 71 -22.29 -19.56 -15.15
N ILE A 72 -21.67 -20.30 -14.22
CA ILE A 72 -21.12 -19.71 -12.99
C ILE A 72 -19.88 -18.91 -13.38
N CYS A 73 -20.13 -17.72 -13.91
CA CYS A 73 -19.16 -16.65 -13.98
C CYS A 73 -18.69 -16.37 -12.54
N VAL A 74 -17.55 -16.96 -12.18
CA VAL A 74 -16.76 -16.51 -11.04
C VAL A 74 -16.53 -15.03 -11.28
N LYS A 75 -17.19 -14.19 -10.49
CA LYS A 75 -16.84 -12.79 -10.39
C LYS A 75 -15.49 -12.78 -9.69
N GLU A 76 -14.44 -12.51 -10.44
CA GLU A 76 -13.22 -11.98 -9.84
C GLU A 76 -13.65 -10.71 -9.09
N ASP A 77 -13.42 -10.65 -7.78
CA ASP A 77 -13.71 -9.43 -7.05
C ASP A 77 -12.77 -8.33 -7.54
N ASP A 78 -13.37 -7.27 -8.07
CA ASP A 78 -12.70 -6.26 -8.90
C ASP A 78 -11.95 -5.20 -8.03
N SER A 79 -11.85 -5.41 -6.72
CA SER A 79 -11.31 -4.47 -5.72
C SER A 79 -9.83 -4.14 -5.90
N ASP A 80 -9.02 -5.14 -6.26
CA ASP A 80 -7.55 -5.08 -6.17
C ASP A 80 -6.90 -4.51 -7.44
N LYS A 81 -7.71 -4.01 -8.38
CA LYS A 81 -7.27 -3.59 -9.71
C LYS A 81 -6.99 -2.08 -9.71
N ASP A 82 -5.73 -1.72 -9.99
CA ASP A 82 -5.31 -0.33 -10.17
C ASP A 82 -5.94 0.34 -11.40
N TYR A 83 -7.17 0.86 -11.26
CA TYR A 83 -7.89 1.53 -12.33
C TYR A 83 -7.25 2.89 -12.72
N LEU A 84 -7.36 3.22 -14.01
CA LEU A 84 -7.02 4.51 -14.58
C LEU A 84 -8.17 5.04 -15.44
N TYR A 85 -8.25 6.35 -15.60
CA TYR A 85 -9.34 7.01 -16.33
C TYR A 85 -8.93 7.37 -17.77
N CYS A 86 -9.72 6.95 -18.76
CA CYS A 86 -9.53 7.34 -20.15
C CYS A 86 -10.29 8.63 -20.46
N GLU A 87 -9.56 9.74 -20.56
CA GLU A 87 -10.12 11.07 -20.84
C GLU A 87 -10.86 11.21 -22.18
N VAL A 88 -10.65 10.29 -23.13
CA VAL A 88 -11.33 10.29 -24.44
C VAL A 88 -12.56 9.38 -24.46
N CYS A 89 -12.49 8.19 -23.85
CA CYS A 89 -13.65 7.30 -23.71
C CYS A 89 -14.59 7.67 -22.57
N LYS A 90 -14.12 8.51 -21.63
CA LYS A 90 -14.79 8.86 -20.37
C LYS A 90 -15.17 7.63 -19.52
N SER A 91 -14.28 6.63 -19.52
CA SER A 91 -14.43 5.35 -18.83
C SER A 91 -13.17 5.01 -18.03
N VAL A 92 -13.33 4.28 -16.92
CA VAL A 92 -12.20 3.62 -16.24
C VAL A 92 -11.70 2.42 -17.03
N PHE A 93 -10.47 1.99 -16.76
CA PHE A 93 -9.86 0.78 -17.32
C PHE A 93 -8.75 0.24 -16.41
N PHE A 94 -8.45 -1.06 -16.50
CA PHE A 94 -7.30 -1.69 -15.86
C PHE A 94 -6.22 -2.01 -16.92
N ASN A 95 -4.96 -1.65 -16.66
CA ASN A 95 -3.79 -1.73 -17.56
C ASN A 95 -3.86 -0.93 -18.89
N LYS A 96 -4.95 -1.03 -19.66
CA LYS A 96 -5.11 -0.36 -20.97
C LYS A 96 -6.56 0.00 -21.27
N CYS A 97 -6.76 1.11 -21.97
CA CYS A 97 -8.03 1.41 -22.62
C CYS A 97 -8.19 0.52 -23.88
N GLU A 98 -9.38 0.00 -24.14
CA GLU A 98 -9.64 -0.85 -25.31
C GLU A 98 -9.45 -0.10 -26.65
N VAL A 99 -9.82 1.18 -26.68
CA VAL A 99 -9.76 2.04 -27.89
C VAL A 99 -8.39 2.69 -28.06
N HIS A 100 -7.76 3.12 -26.96
CA HIS A 100 -6.56 3.97 -26.98
C HIS A 100 -5.27 3.26 -26.55
N GLY A 101 -5.36 2.02 -26.06
CA GLY A 101 -4.20 1.26 -25.58
C GLY A 101 -3.76 1.65 -24.17
N PRO A 102 -2.51 1.32 -23.78
CA PRO A 102 -1.99 1.65 -22.46
C PRO A 102 -1.79 3.17 -22.26
N PRO A 103 -1.83 3.66 -21.01
CA PRO A 103 -1.58 5.07 -20.69
C PRO A 103 -0.15 5.49 -21.05
N LEU A 104 0.01 6.72 -21.52
CA LEU A 104 1.33 7.33 -21.72
C LEU A 104 1.81 7.97 -20.42
N PHE A 105 2.76 7.35 -19.73
CA PHE A 105 3.51 7.99 -18.64
C PHE A 105 4.72 8.75 -19.21
N ILE A 106 4.85 10.03 -18.86
CA ILE A 106 6.02 10.85 -19.18
C ILE A 106 6.91 10.88 -17.92
N PRO A 107 8.10 10.24 -17.96
CA PRO A 107 8.96 10.14 -16.78
C PRO A 107 9.68 11.46 -16.47
N ASP A 108 9.93 11.69 -15.19
CA ASP A 108 10.87 12.70 -14.71
C ASP A 108 12.28 12.47 -15.30
N THR A 109 13.03 13.55 -15.51
CA THR A 109 14.47 13.48 -15.75
C THR A 109 15.15 12.88 -14.50
N PRO A 110 15.91 11.77 -14.59
CA PRO A 110 16.43 11.10 -13.40
C PRO A 110 17.48 11.91 -12.62
N VAL A 111 17.15 12.32 -11.40
CA VAL A 111 18.06 13.06 -10.49
C VAL A 111 18.04 12.45 -9.08
N PRO A 112 19.21 12.12 -8.50
CA PRO A 112 19.31 11.63 -7.12
C PRO A 112 18.73 12.59 -6.09
N LEU A 113 18.22 12.04 -4.98
CA LEU A 113 17.80 12.81 -3.80
C LEU A 113 19.01 13.53 -3.17
N GLY A 114 18.75 14.68 -2.53
CA GLY A 114 19.79 15.51 -1.90
C GLY A 114 20.57 16.44 -2.86
N VAL A 115 20.37 16.32 -4.17
CA VAL A 115 20.99 17.21 -5.17
C VAL A 115 20.38 18.60 -5.09
N SER A 116 21.22 19.65 -5.07
CA SER A 116 20.77 21.04 -5.11
C SER A 116 19.96 21.34 -6.38
N ASP A 117 18.84 22.05 -6.24
CA ASP A 117 17.90 22.36 -7.34
C ASP A 117 17.29 21.11 -8.04
N ARG A 118 17.29 19.94 -7.36
CA ARG A 118 16.71 18.68 -7.87
C ARG A 118 15.31 18.87 -8.45
N ALA A 119 14.45 19.63 -7.77
CA ALA A 119 13.09 19.87 -8.25
C ALA A 119 13.05 20.48 -9.66
N ARG A 120 13.99 21.34 -10.07
CA ARG A 120 14.06 21.81 -11.47
C ARG A 120 14.74 20.82 -12.38
N LEU A 121 15.80 20.16 -11.90
CA LEU A 121 16.57 19.20 -12.69
C LEU A 121 15.79 17.93 -13.04
N THR A 122 14.71 17.60 -12.30
CA THR A 122 13.79 16.48 -12.61
C THR A 122 12.78 16.79 -13.72
N LEU A 123 12.71 18.03 -14.22
CA LEU A 123 11.73 18.45 -15.22
C LEU A 123 11.84 17.62 -16.53
N PRO A 124 10.74 17.04 -17.05
CA PRO A 124 10.74 16.30 -18.30
C PRO A 124 11.17 17.13 -19.52
N PRO A 125 11.87 16.54 -20.51
CA PRO A 125 12.25 17.22 -21.74
C PRO A 125 11.05 17.81 -22.48
N GLY A 126 11.16 19.08 -22.89
CA GLY A 126 10.08 19.81 -23.58
C GLY A 126 9.21 20.66 -22.63
N LEU A 127 9.33 20.51 -21.32
CA LEU A 127 8.77 21.45 -20.35
C LEU A 127 9.83 22.49 -19.91
N GLU A 128 9.40 23.68 -19.49
CA GLU A 128 10.26 24.75 -18.98
C GLU A 128 9.59 25.50 -17.82
N ILE A 129 10.32 25.69 -16.70
CA ILE A 129 9.85 26.47 -15.55
C ILE A 129 10.17 27.96 -15.79
N GLN A 130 9.14 28.81 -15.81
CA GLN A 130 9.22 30.27 -16.02
C GLN A 130 8.43 31.02 -14.96
N LYS A 131 8.40 32.37 -15.01
CA LYS A 131 7.39 33.12 -14.27
C LYS A 131 6.00 32.73 -14.79
N SER A 132 5.05 32.46 -13.89
CA SER A 132 3.65 32.21 -14.25
C SER A 132 3.04 33.42 -14.99
N ASN A 133 2.02 33.18 -15.81
CA ASN A 133 1.16 34.26 -16.33
C ASN A 133 0.36 34.94 -15.20
N ASN A 134 0.16 34.24 -14.09
CA ASN A 134 -0.48 34.77 -12.89
C ASN A 134 0.55 35.61 -12.13
N SER A 135 0.26 36.90 -11.96
CA SER A 135 1.20 37.92 -11.43
C SER A 135 1.86 37.52 -10.11
N ASP A 136 1.09 36.83 -9.26
CA ASP A 136 1.33 36.61 -7.84
C ASP A 136 1.58 35.12 -7.50
N ALA A 137 1.42 34.21 -8.47
CA ALA A 137 1.73 32.78 -8.31
C ALA A 137 3.25 32.46 -8.40
N GLY A 138 4.08 33.47 -8.69
CA GLY A 138 5.53 33.29 -8.80
C GLY A 138 5.94 32.53 -10.06
N LEU A 139 6.18 31.23 -9.94
CA LEU A 139 6.67 30.36 -11.03
C LEU A 139 5.58 29.44 -11.57
N GLY A 140 5.71 29.01 -12.81
CA GLY A 140 4.82 28.04 -13.46
C GLY A 140 5.59 27.14 -14.44
N VAL A 141 5.07 25.94 -14.68
CA VAL A 141 5.61 25.01 -15.69
C VAL A 141 4.89 25.25 -17.02
N PHE A 142 5.65 25.36 -18.12
CA PHE A 142 5.13 25.58 -19.46
C PHE A 142 5.53 24.46 -20.41
N ASN A 143 4.65 24.08 -21.34
CA ASN A 143 5.07 23.28 -22.48
C ASN A 143 5.81 24.16 -23.51
N LYS A 144 6.96 23.71 -24.00
CA LYS A 144 7.74 24.30 -25.10
C LYS A 144 8.16 23.28 -26.18
N GLY A 145 7.88 21.99 -25.96
CA GLY A 145 8.19 20.89 -26.86
C GLY A 145 7.10 20.67 -27.90
N GLU A 146 6.72 19.41 -28.11
CA GLU A 146 5.54 19.04 -28.91
C GLU A 146 4.26 19.09 -28.05
N THR A 147 3.07 19.10 -28.66
CA THR A 147 1.80 19.07 -27.91
C THR A 147 1.70 17.81 -27.05
N VAL A 148 1.59 17.96 -25.73
CA VAL A 148 1.35 16.83 -24.82
C VAL A 148 -0.07 16.31 -25.07
N PRO A 149 -0.28 15.01 -25.35
CA PRO A 149 -1.59 14.50 -25.69
C PRO A 149 -2.51 14.37 -24.46
N VAL A 150 -3.82 14.46 -24.71
CA VAL A 150 -4.85 14.12 -23.70
C VAL A 150 -4.65 12.67 -23.22
N GLY A 151 -4.79 12.44 -21.92
CA GLY A 151 -4.49 11.15 -21.28
C GLY A 151 -3.01 10.85 -21.03
N ALA A 152 -2.09 11.78 -21.32
CA ALA A 152 -0.71 11.67 -20.82
C ALA A 152 -0.65 11.90 -19.29
N HIS A 153 0.21 11.15 -18.62
CA HIS A 153 0.36 11.10 -17.16
C HIS A 153 1.75 11.55 -16.73
N PHE A 154 1.82 12.26 -15.60
CA PHE A 154 3.03 12.73 -14.94
C PHE A 154 3.09 12.26 -13.49
N GLY A 155 4.28 11.94 -13.00
CA GLY A 155 4.55 11.66 -11.59
C GLY A 155 5.10 10.26 -11.30
N PRO A 156 5.05 9.80 -10.03
CA PRO A 156 4.36 10.44 -8.90
C PRO A 156 4.97 11.78 -8.48
N TYR A 157 4.16 12.60 -7.83
CA TYR A 157 4.60 13.77 -7.06
C TYR A 157 5.60 13.33 -6.00
N GLN A 158 6.68 14.09 -5.81
CA GLN A 158 7.74 13.74 -4.86
C GLN A 158 7.93 14.84 -3.83
N GLY A 159 8.32 14.44 -2.62
CA GLY A 159 8.46 15.27 -1.43
C GLY A 159 9.01 14.45 -0.26
N GLU A 160 9.02 15.04 0.93
CA GLU A 160 9.16 14.30 2.18
C GLU A 160 7.76 13.89 2.68
N LEU A 161 7.65 12.77 3.40
CA LEU A 161 6.45 12.48 4.18
C LEU A 161 6.54 13.24 5.50
N VAL A 162 5.49 14.01 5.81
CA VAL A 162 5.44 14.96 6.92
C VAL A 162 4.15 14.76 7.74
N ASP A 163 4.14 15.27 8.98
CA ASP A 163 2.93 15.27 9.81
C ASP A 163 1.88 16.29 9.33
N ARG A 164 0.70 16.24 9.95
CA ARG A 164 -0.42 17.13 9.62
C ARG A 164 -0.09 18.60 9.88
N GLU A 165 0.67 18.96 10.90
CA GLU A 165 0.98 20.36 11.21
C GLU A 165 1.98 20.95 10.20
N GLU A 166 3.04 20.23 9.84
CA GLU A 166 3.98 20.65 8.80
C GLU A 166 3.27 20.75 7.43
N ALA A 167 2.41 19.78 7.09
CA ALA A 167 1.60 19.83 5.87
C ALA A 167 0.69 21.06 5.84
N MET A 168 -0.07 21.31 6.92
CA MET A 168 -0.98 22.47 7.04
C MET A 168 -0.23 23.80 6.99
N ASN A 169 1.07 23.82 7.30
CA ASN A 169 1.89 25.02 7.19
C ASN A 169 2.50 25.25 5.79
N SER A 170 2.36 24.30 4.87
CA SER A 170 2.91 24.38 3.51
C SER A 170 1.85 24.65 2.42
N GLY A 171 2.27 25.23 1.29
CA GLY A 171 1.49 25.25 0.04
C GLY A 171 1.85 24.10 -0.93
N TYR A 172 2.92 23.37 -0.64
CA TYR A 172 3.48 22.33 -1.48
C TYR A 172 3.00 20.92 -1.13
N SER A 173 2.12 20.76 -0.15
CA SER A 173 1.62 19.46 0.29
C SER A 173 0.54 18.87 -0.62
N TRP A 174 0.36 17.56 -0.51
CA TRP A 174 -0.82 16.81 -0.96
C TRP A 174 -1.19 15.75 0.08
N VAL A 175 -2.47 15.35 0.09
CA VAL A 175 -2.99 14.25 0.91
C VAL A 175 -2.93 12.95 0.12
N ILE A 176 -2.38 11.89 0.71
CA ILE A 176 -2.44 10.52 0.19
C ILE A 176 -3.38 9.72 1.11
N TYR A 177 -4.52 9.32 0.56
CA TYR A 177 -5.55 8.54 1.22
C TYR A 177 -5.15 7.06 1.23
N ARG A 178 -4.86 6.48 2.40
CA ARG A 178 -4.62 5.03 2.53
C ARG A 178 -5.93 4.28 2.71
N SER A 179 -6.81 4.82 3.55
CA SER A 179 -8.15 4.29 3.81
C SER A 179 -9.09 5.42 4.26
N ARG A 180 -10.37 5.10 4.50
CA ARG A 180 -11.45 6.04 4.91
C ARG A 180 -11.12 6.99 6.06
N GLN A 181 -10.10 6.69 6.85
CA GLN A 181 -9.71 7.48 8.01
C GLN A 181 -8.18 7.60 8.14
N CYS A 182 -7.40 7.17 7.13
CA CYS A 182 -5.94 7.19 7.17
C CYS A 182 -5.39 8.09 6.03
N GLU A 183 -4.85 9.25 6.42
CA GLU A 183 -4.27 10.26 5.53
C GLU A 183 -2.76 10.41 5.80
N GLU A 184 -1.92 10.19 4.79
CA GLU A 184 -0.53 10.64 4.78
C GLU A 184 -0.42 12.00 4.10
N TYR A 185 0.61 12.79 4.44
CA TYR A 185 0.90 14.05 3.77
C TYR A 185 2.28 14.01 3.11
N ILE A 186 2.34 14.30 1.81
CA ILE A 186 3.58 14.42 1.05
C ILE A 186 3.86 15.89 0.74
N ASP A 187 4.97 16.43 1.24
CA ASP A 187 5.32 17.84 1.08
C ASP A 187 6.56 18.10 0.21
N ALA A 188 6.43 19.03 -0.72
CA ALA A 188 7.46 19.40 -1.67
C ALA A 188 8.14 20.76 -1.38
N THR A 189 8.08 21.30 -0.15
CA THR A 189 8.80 22.53 0.23
C THR A 189 10.30 22.38 0.01
N ARG A 190 10.85 21.22 0.38
CA ARG A 190 12.30 20.95 0.33
C ARG A 190 12.73 20.48 -1.06
N GLU A 191 13.21 21.43 -1.87
CA GLU A 191 13.58 21.28 -3.30
C GLU A 191 14.58 20.13 -3.61
N VAL A 192 15.32 19.65 -2.62
CA VAL A 192 16.30 18.55 -2.74
C VAL A 192 15.68 17.15 -2.66
N HIS A 193 14.41 17.04 -2.24
CA HIS A 193 13.63 15.81 -2.22
C HIS A 193 12.40 15.89 -3.13
N ALA A 194 11.88 17.09 -3.35
CA ALA A 194 10.80 17.34 -4.31
C ALA A 194 11.19 17.05 -5.77
N ASN A 195 10.19 16.89 -6.64
CA ASN A 195 10.32 16.96 -8.09
C ASN A 195 9.64 18.22 -8.67
N TRP A 196 9.73 18.37 -9.99
CA TRP A 196 9.26 19.55 -10.75
C TRP A 196 7.76 19.84 -10.60
N MET A 197 6.95 18.83 -10.24
CA MET A 197 5.50 18.97 -10.10
C MET A 197 5.09 19.99 -9.02
N ARG A 198 6.01 20.34 -8.09
CA ARG A 198 5.84 21.42 -7.11
C ARG A 198 5.64 22.82 -7.73
N TYR A 199 6.02 23.01 -9.00
CA TYR A 199 5.92 24.28 -9.73
C TYR A 199 4.69 24.34 -10.65
N VAL A 200 3.79 23.36 -10.59
CA VAL A 200 2.51 23.35 -11.32
C VAL A 200 1.48 24.12 -10.50
N ASN A 201 0.89 25.16 -11.10
CA ASN A 201 -0.06 26.04 -10.42
C ASN A 201 -1.49 25.47 -10.43
N CYS A 202 -2.31 25.87 -9.46
CA CYS A 202 -3.74 25.65 -9.53
C CYS A 202 -4.35 26.37 -10.73
N THR A 203 -5.35 25.75 -11.37
CA THR A 203 -6.26 26.48 -12.26
C THR A 203 -7.17 27.43 -11.48
N ARG A 204 -7.64 28.50 -12.12
CA ARG A 204 -8.69 29.38 -11.60
C ARG A 204 -10.08 29.09 -12.19
N ASN A 205 -10.15 28.29 -13.25
CA ASN A 205 -11.39 27.98 -13.98
C ASN A 205 -11.25 26.76 -14.91
N ASP A 206 -12.39 26.23 -15.35
CA ASP A 206 -12.46 25.04 -16.21
C ASP A 206 -11.93 25.27 -17.64
N GLU A 207 -11.80 26.53 -18.10
CA GLU A 207 -11.31 26.86 -19.46
C GLU A 207 -9.78 26.75 -19.55
N GLU A 208 -9.05 27.19 -18.52
CA GLU A 208 -7.58 27.18 -18.48
C GLU A 208 -6.97 25.90 -17.87
N GLN A 209 -7.74 25.16 -17.05
CA GLN A 209 -7.32 23.86 -16.51
C GLN A 209 -6.82 22.95 -17.63
N ASN A 210 -5.75 22.20 -17.41
CA ASN A 210 -5.35 21.14 -18.34
C ASN A 210 -4.81 19.86 -17.68
N LEU A 211 -4.58 19.88 -16.36
CA LEU A 211 -4.25 18.72 -15.55
C LEU A 211 -5.36 18.40 -14.54
N VAL A 212 -5.54 17.10 -14.28
CA VAL A 212 -6.32 16.55 -13.16
C VAL A 212 -5.35 15.80 -12.24
N ALA A 213 -5.31 16.17 -10.97
CA ALA A 213 -4.59 15.46 -9.92
C ALA A 213 -5.46 14.38 -9.30
N PHE A 214 -4.91 13.18 -9.16
CA PHE A 214 -5.60 12.03 -8.60
C PHE A 214 -4.58 11.09 -7.95
N GLN A 215 -5.04 10.18 -7.10
CA GLN A 215 -4.17 9.18 -6.48
C GLN A 215 -4.10 7.90 -7.32
N TYR A 216 -2.91 7.33 -7.41
CA TYR A 216 -2.65 6.03 -8.05
C TYR A 216 -1.50 5.33 -7.34
N ARG A 217 -1.66 4.04 -6.99
CA ARG A 217 -0.62 3.23 -6.30
C ARG A 217 0.00 3.90 -5.07
N GLY A 218 -0.81 4.62 -4.29
CA GLY A 218 -0.35 5.29 -3.07
C GLY A 218 0.57 6.50 -3.29
N GLY A 219 0.49 7.15 -4.45
CA GLY A 219 1.10 8.45 -4.74
C GLY A 219 0.21 9.31 -5.63
N ILE A 220 0.49 10.61 -5.70
CA ILE A 220 -0.32 11.57 -6.48
C ILE A 220 0.25 11.73 -7.89
N LEU A 221 -0.59 11.56 -8.90
CA LEU A 221 -0.26 11.69 -10.32
C LEU A 221 -1.10 12.79 -10.95
N TYR A 222 -0.57 13.45 -11.98
CA TYR A 222 -1.31 14.42 -12.79
C TYR A 222 -1.56 13.85 -14.19
N ARG A 223 -2.82 13.81 -14.64
CA ARG A 223 -3.19 13.41 -16.02
C ARG A 223 -3.69 14.60 -16.83
N CYS A 224 -3.39 14.62 -18.13
CA CYS A 224 -3.81 15.68 -19.04
C CYS A 224 -5.28 15.50 -19.45
N CYS A 225 -6.19 16.33 -18.93
CA CYS A 225 -7.62 16.28 -19.28
C CYS A 225 -7.94 16.88 -20.66
N ARG A 226 -6.98 17.59 -21.26
CA ARG A 226 -7.00 18.09 -22.64
C ARG A 226 -5.56 18.20 -23.20
N PRO A 227 -5.36 18.29 -24.52
CA PRO A 227 -4.02 18.44 -25.09
C PRO A 227 -3.37 19.77 -24.66
N ILE A 228 -2.09 19.74 -24.29
CA ILE A 228 -1.33 20.92 -23.83
C ILE A 228 -0.38 21.35 -24.93
N ASN A 229 -0.72 22.43 -25.65
CA ASN A 229 0.05 22.90 -26.80
C ASN A 229 1.27 23.73 -26.38
N PRO A 230 2.27 23.91 -27.27
CA PRO A 230 3.45 24.72 -26.98
C PRO A 230 3.07 26.16 -26.64
N GLY A 231 3.63 26.68 -25.54
CA GLY A 231 3.33 27.98 -24.97
C GLY A 231 2.28 27.98 -23.85
N GLN A 232 1.52 26.88 -23.65
CA GLN A 232 0.54 26.79 -22.55
C GLN A 232 1.23 26.48 -21.21
N GLU A 233 0.71 27.09 -20.14
CA GLU A 233 1.07 26.78 -18.75
C GLU A 233 0.32 25.52 -18.28
N LEU A 234 0.98 24.67 -17.50
CA LEU A 234 0.39 23.47 -16.91
C LEU A 234 -0.39 23.88 -15.65
N LEU A 235 -1.70 23.68 -15.65
CA LEU A 235 -2.62 24.16 -14.61
C LEU A 235 -3.52 23.03 -14.12
N VAL A 236 -3.50 22.77 -12.81
CA VAL A 236 -4.10 21.59 -12.19
C VAL A 236 -5.33 21.91 -11.33
N TRP A 237 -6.31 21.00 -11.35
CA TRP A 237 -7.35 20.84 -10.34
C TRP A 237 -7.35 19.38 -9.88
N TYR A 238 -7.97 19.05 -8.75
CA TYR A 238 -8.09 17.67 -8.28
C TYR A 238 -9.28 16.93 -8.93
N GLU A 239 -9.29 15.60 -8.87
CA GLU A 239 -10.44 14.78 -9.24
C GLU A 239 -11.47 14.76 -8.10
N GLU A 240 -12.74 15.05 -8.39
CA GLU A 240 -13.80 15.16 -7.38
C GLU A 240 -13.95 13.88 -6.54
N GLU A 241 -13.87 12.70 -7.16
CA GLU A 241 -13.92 11.40 -6.47
C GLU A 241 -12.68 11.13 -5.59
N TYR A 242 -11.52 11.74 -5.87
CA TYR A 242 -10.34 11.64 -4.99
C TYR A 242 -10.48 12.52 -3.73
N ALA A 243 -11.21 13.64 -3.81
CA ALA A 243 -11.49 14.51 -2.65
C ALA A 243 -12.72 14.08 -1.82
N LYS A 244 -13.58 13.24 -2.39
CA LYS A 244 -14.90 12.85 -1.85
C LYS A 244 -14.87 12.15 -0.49
N ASP A 245 -13.89 11.28 -0.29
CA ASP A 245 -13.69 10.51 0.95
C ASP A 245 -12.56 11.11 1.82
N LEU A 246 -11.98 12.25 1.44
CA LEU A 246 -10.96 12.95 2.24
C LEU A 246 -11.59 13.77 3.38
N SER A 247 -10.82 13.97 4.44
CA SER A 247 -11.21 14.83 5.56
C SER A 247 -11.14 16.32 5.19
N PRO A 248 -11.73 17.22 6.01
CA PRO A 248 -11.63 18.67 5.81
C PRO A 248 -10.19 19.22 5.78
N ALA A 249 -9.18 18.42 6.14
CA ALA A 249 -7.77 18.76 5.92
C ALA A 249 -7.46 18.98 4.44
N PHE A 250 -8.06 18.20 3.53
CA PHE A 250 -7.83 18.35 2.10
C PHE A 250 -8.30 19.72 1.59
N ASP A 251 -9.51 20.16 1.96
CA ASP A 251 -10.03 21.47 1.57
C ASP A 251 -9.11 22.60 2.06
N TYR A 252 -8.59 22.51 3.28
CA TYR A 252 -7.64 23.51 3.81
C TYR A 252 -6.33 23.50 3.03
N LEU A 253 -5.73 22.32 2.81
CA LEU A 253 -4.45 22.16 2.10
C LEU A 253 -4.57 22.59 0.63
N TRP A 254 -5.68 22.29 -0.03
CA TRP A 254 -5.96 22.74 -1.40
C TRP A 254 -6.12 24.25 -1.47
N ASN A 255 -6.95 24.84 -0.60
CA ASN A 255 -7.10 26.29 -0.52
C ASN A 255 -5.78 26.98 -0.21
N ARG A 256 -4.91 26.41 0.63
CA ARG A 256 -3.56 26.94 0.92
C ARG A 256 -2.59 26.76 -0.25
N LYS A 257 -2.67 25.68 -1.01
CA LYS A 257 -1.90 25.47 -2.25
C LYS A 257 -2.25 26.50 -3.33
N CYS A 258 -3.53 26.85 -3.44
CA CYS A 258 -4.01 27.81 -4.44
C CYS A 258 -3.98 29.28 -3.96
N SER A 259 -3.89 29.53 -2.64
CA SER A 259 -3.71 30.86 -2.06
C SER A 259 -2.24 31.29 -2.12
N THR A 260 -1.95 32.34 -2.88
CA THR A 260 -0.59 32.81 -3.13
C THR A 260 0.11 33.31 -1.86
N ASN A 261 1.19 32.63 -1.47
CA ASN A 261 1.87 32.83 -0.21
C ASN A 261 2.93 33.96 -0.29
N ASP A 262 2.51 35.23 -0.16
CA ASP A 262 3.41 36.29 0.36
C ASP A 262 2.65 37.49 0.99
N GLY A 263 2.57 37.54 2.32
CA GLY A 263 2.30 38.75 3.12
C GLY A 263 0.95 39.49 3.00
N GLY A 264 0.07 39.12 2.08
CA GLY A 264 -1.23 39.79 1.86
C GLY A 264 -2.36 39.30 2.79
N THR A 265 -3.28 40.20 3.16
CA THR A 265 -4.53 39.82 3.83
C THR A 265 -5.42 39.05 2.86
N ALA A 266 -5.70 37.78 3.14
CA ALA A 266 -6.58 36.96 2.32
C ALA A 266 -8.04 37.44 2.41
N GLU A 267 -8.56 38.01 1.33
CA GLU A 267 -10.00 37.98 1.08
C GLU A 267 -10.37 36.54 0.74
N VAL A 268 -11.25 35.92 1.55
CA VAL A 268 -11.70 34.54 1.33
C VAL A 268 -12.57 34.50 0.08
N PHE A 269 -11.99 34.08 -1.03
CA PHE A 269 -12.77 33.77 -2.23
C PHE A 269 -13.60 32.52 -1.97
N GLU A 270 -14.90 32.73 -1.79
CA GLU A 270 -15.92 31.70 -1.58
C GLU A 270 -16.09 30.83 -2.84
N VAL A 271 -15.18 29.87 -3.03
CA VAL A 271 -15.28 28.87 -4.09
C VAL A 271 -16.52 28.02 -3.83
N ARG A 272 -17.47 28.05 -4.77
CA ARG A 272 -18.78 27.39 -4.64
C ARG A 272 -18.68 25.87 -4.61
N VAL A 273 -18.49 25.31 -3.42
CA VAL A 273 -18.81 23.91 -3.15
C VAL A 273 -20.31 23.72 -3.40
N LYS A 274 -20.67 22.96 -4.45
CA LYS A 274 -22.07 22.61 -4.75
C LYS A 274 -22.60 21.58 -3.76
N LYS A 275 -22.83 22.03 -2.53
CA LYS A 275 -23.29 21.18 -1.42
C LYS A 275 -24.81 21.02 -1.44
N GLU A 276 -25.34 20.31 -2.43
CA GLU A 276 -26.70 19.76 -2.38
C GLU A 276 -26.76 18.67 -1.29
N ARG A 277 -26.87 19.10 -0.04
CA ARG A 277 -27.11 18.23 1.13
C ARG A 277 -28.46 18.59 1.71
N LEU A 278 -29.33 17.57 1.80
CA LEU A 278 -30.73 17.68 2.18
C LEU A 278 -30.97 18.63 3.37
N GLU A 279 -31.89 19.57 3.17
CA GLU A 279 -32.45 20.40 4.23
C GLU A 279 -33.21 19.52 5.24
N LEU A 280 -32.99 19.77 6.52
CA LEU A 280 -33.84 19.31 7.62
C LEU A 280 -34.07 20.50 8.55
N ASP A 281 -35.34 20.88 8.70
CA ASP A 281 -35.73 22.10 9.39
C ASP A 281 -35.35 22.09 10.88
N ILE A 282 -34.61 23.12 11.31
CA ILE A 282 -34.63 23.60 12.69
C ILE A 282 -34.85 25.11 12.61
N SER A 283 -36.00 25.56 13.12
CA SER A 283 -36.50 26.93 13.01
C SER A 283 -35.83 27.90 13.99
N ASP A 284 -35.59 29.11 13.50
CA ASP A 284 -35.72 30.40 14.18
C ASP A 284 -35.45 30.49 15.69
N HIS A 285 -34.32 31.11 16.05
CA HIS A 285 -34.33 32.20 17.03
C HIS A 285 -33.05 33.05 16.94
N GLU A 286 -33.18 34.28 16.45
CA GLU A 286 -32.20 35.35 16.64
C GLU A 286 -32.41 35.99 18.03
N ASP A 287 -31.34 36.25 18.79
CA ASP A 287 -30.95 37.61 19.26
C ASP A 287 -29.78 37.60 20.27
N ASP A 288 -29.20 38.80 20.45
CA ASP A 288 -28.33 39.28 21.55
C ASP A 288 -26.93 38.65 21.81
N LEU A 289 -25.97 39.28 21.14
CA LEU A 289 -24.60 39.62 21.56
C LEU A 289 -24.28 39.59 23.07
N ASP A 290 -23.18 38.90 23.44
CA ASP A 290 -22.09 39.54 24.19
C ASP A 290 -20.74 39.01 23.69
N ASN A 291 -19.70 39.86 23.72
CA ASN A 291 -18.40 39.61 23.12
C ASN A 291 -17.31 39.58 24.18
N THR A 292 -17.10 38.40 24.77
CA THR A 292 -15.93 38.13 25.61
C THR A 292 -15.07 37.04 24.95
N PRO A 293 -13.75 37.26 24.80
CA PRO A 293 -12.86 36.22 24.31
C PRO A 293 -12.63 35.21 25.44
N GLU A 294 -13.43 34.15 25.48
CA GLU A 294 -13.01 32.96 26.22
C GLU A 294 -11.66 32.53 25.68
N VAL A 295 -10.65 32.52 26.56
CA VAL A 295 -9.36 31.91 26.25
C VAL A 295 -9.59 30.41 26.26
N ILE A 296 -10.07 29.89 25.12
CA ILE A 296 -10.07 28.46 24.83
C ILE A 296 -8.59 28.06 24.87
N SER A 297 -8.17 27.54 26.02
CA SER A 297 -6.90 26.85 26.16
C SER A 297 -7.04 25.55 25.40
N ILE A 298 -6.84 25.63 24.08
CA ILE A 298 -6.62 24.47 23.22
C ILE A 298 -5.49 23.70 23.89
N LYS A 299 -5.84 22.53 24.44
CA LYS A 299 -4.82 21.54 24.75
C LYS A 299 -4.25 21.16 23.40
N VAL A 300 -2.96 21.41 23.21
CA VAL A 300 -2.20 20.68 22.22
C VAL A 300 -2.24 19.24 22.69
N GLU A 301 -3.07 18.43 22.05
CA GLU A 301 -3.05 16.98 22.23
C GLU A 301 -1.73 16.48 21.60
N ASP A 302 -1.09 15.49 22.24
CA ASP A 302 0.29 15.12 21.90
C ASP A 302 0.44 14.75 20.42
N PRO A 303 1.57 15.11 19.77
CA PRO A 303 1.84 14.68 18.39
C PRO A 303 1.80 13.15 18.32
N GLU A 304 0.93 12.62 17.47
CA GLU A 304 0.49 11.22 17.48
C GLU A 304 1.66 10.22 17.57
N HIS A 305 1.49 9.19 18.41
CA HIS A 305 2.57 8.30 18.88
C HIS A 305 3.31 7.49 17.79
N ASN A 306 2.92 7.59 16.51
CA ASN A 306 3.29 6.73 15.39
C ASN A 306 4.63 7.08 14.69
N ASP A 307 5.24 8.23 15.00
CA ASP A 307 6.49 8.71 14.39
C ASP A 307 7.73 8.65 15.32
N TYR A 308 7.53 8.19 16.56
CA TYR A 308 8.61 8.03 17.54
C TYR A 308 9.14 6.60 17.58
N LEU A 309 10.44 6.45 17.80
CA LEU A 309 11.10 5.16 17.99
C LEU A 309 11.64 5.04 19.42
N TYR A 310 11.58 3.84 20.00
CA TYR A 310 11.95 3.61 21.39
C TYR A 310 13.40 3.12 21.53
N CYS A 311 14.21 3.80 22.34
CA CYS A 311 15.57 3.34 22.65
C CYS A 311 15.55 2.37 23.83
N GLU A 312 15.64 1.07 23.54
CA GLU A 312 15.63 0.01 24.55
C GLU A 312 16.76 0.09 25.60
N VAL A 313 17.84 0.84 25.33
CA VAL A 313 18.96 1.03 26.28
C VAL A 313 18.82 2.32 27.11
N CYS A 314 18.33 3.41 26.52
CA CYS A 314 18.06 4.66 27.25
C CYS A 314 16.70 4.66 27.96
N LYS A 315 15.79 3.76 27.57
CA LYS A 315 14.39 3.70 27.98
C LYS A 315 13.65 5.04 27.74
N SER A 316 13.90 5.60 26.56
CA SER A 316 13.37 6.89 26.09
C SER A 316 12.94 6.82 24.62
N VAL A 317 11.86 7.52 24.27
CA VAL A 317 11.50 7.77 22.87
C VAL A 317 12.49 8.73 22.19
N PHE A 318 12.57 8.68 20.86
CA PHE A 318 13.34 9.60 20.04
C PHE A 318 12.77 9.71 18.62
N PHE A 319 13.04 10.83 17.95
CA PHE A 319 12.74 11.03 16.53
C PHE A 319 14.03 10.87 15.71
N ASN A 320 14.01 10.03 14.66
CA ASN A 320 15.13 9.63 13.78
C ASN A 320 16.37 8.96 14.45
N LYS A 321 16.88 9.46 15.58
CA LYS A 321 18.06 8.91 16.26
C LYS A 321 18.03 9.11 17.79
N CYS A 322 18.57 8.14 18.53
CA CYS A 322 18.90 8.30 19.94
C CYS A 322 20.15 9.18 20.09
N GLU A 323 20.18 10.07 21.08
CA GLU A 323 21.36 10.94 21.34
C GLU A 323 22.61 10.14 21.75
N VAL A 324 22.42 9.03 22.47
CA VAL A 324 23.51 8.19 23.00
C VAL A 324 23.92 7.10 22.00
N HIS A 325 22.96 6.50 21.31
CA HIS A 325 23.17 5.29 20.50
C HIS A 325 23.12 5.53 18.98
N GLY A 326 22.74 6.73 18.53
CA GLY A 326 22.61 7.05 17.10
C GLY A 326 21.30 6.54 16.48
N PRO A 327 21.23 6.42 15.14
CA PRO A 327 20.04 5.92 14.45
C PRO A 327 19.83 4.43 14.74
N PRO A 328 18.57 3.94 14.73
CA PRO A 328 18.27 2.53 14.95
C PRO A 328 18.76 1.65 13.79
N LEU A 329 19.16 0.42 14.12
CA LEU A 329 19.55 -0.59 13.13
C LEU A 329 18.31 -1.28 12.58
N PHE A 330 17.95 -1.01 11.34
CA PHE A 330 16.98 -1.80 10.59
C PHE A 330 17.69 -2.96 9.88
N ILE A 331 17.21 -4.18 10.07
CA ILE A 331 17.67 -5.37 9.36
C ILE A 331 16.66 -5.63 8.22
N PRO A 332 17.05 -5.42 6.94
CA PRO A 332 16.14 -5.53 5.82
C PRO A 332 15.82 -6.99 5.48
N ASP A 333 14.59 -7.21 5.00
CA ASP A 333 14.17 -8.45 4.33
C ASP A 333 15.08 -8.75 3.12
N THR A 334 15.27 -10.03 2.82
CA THR A 334 15.80 -10.46 1.53
C THR A 334 14.80 -10.05 0.43
N PRO A 335 15.21 -9.32 -0.63
CA PRO A 335 14.26 -8.72 -1.56
C PRO A 335 13.64 -9.77 -2.51
N VAL A 336 12.34 -10.01 -2.36
CA VAL A 336 11.56 -10.95 -3.20
C VAL A 336 10.27 -10.29 -3.70
N PRO A 337 9.99 -10.34 -5.03
CA PRO A 337 8.74 -9.82 -5.59
C PRO A 337 7.49 -10.48 -5.00
N LEU A 338 6.39 -9.73 -4.98
CA LEU A 338 5.05 -10.25 -4.65
C LEU A 338 4.61 -11.30 -5.69
N GLY A 339 3.75 -12.25 -5.28
CA GLY A 339 3.26 -13.33 -6.15
C GLY A 339 4.24 -14.49 -6.35
N VAL A 340 5.46 -14.41 -5.80
CA VAL A 340 6.44 -15.51 -5.86
C VAL A 340 6.05 -16.61 -4.89
N SER A 341 6.03 -17.87 -5.36
CA SER A 341 5.78 -19.04 -4.50
C SER A 341 6.85 -19.14 -3.39
N ASP A 342 6.41 -19.42 -2.16
CA ASP A 342 7.25 -19.46 -0.95
C ASP A 342 7.94 -18.11 -0.59
N ARG A 343 7.43 -16.98 -1.12
CA ARG A 343 7.96 -15.62 -0.84
C ARG A 343 8.20 -15.37 0.64
N ALA A 344 7.25 -15.74 1.49
CA ALA A 344 7.38 -15.52 2.92
C ALA A 344 8.64 -16.17 3.53
N ARG A 345 9.12 -17.32 3.04
CA ARG A 345 10.42 -17.88 3.47
C ARG A 345 11.59 -17.22 2.78
N LEU A 346 11.44 -16.93 1.48
CA LEU A 346 12.51 -16.35 0.66
C LEU A 346 12.86 -14.90 1.07
N THR A 347 11.97 -14.18 1.76
CA THR A 347 12.23 -12.85 2.34
C THR A 347 13.05 -12.86 3.64
N LEU A 348 13.33 -14.04 4.21
CA LEU A 348 14.03 -14.16 5.49
C LEU A 348 15.42 -13.50 5.47
N PRO A 349 15.77 -12.61 6.42
CA PRO A 349 17.08 -11.98 6.51
C PRO A 349 18.24 -12.97 6.69
N PRO A 350 19.42 -12.72 6.09
CA PRO A 350 20.59 -13.57 6.27
C PRO A 350 21.00 -13.72 7.74
N GLY A 351 21.19 -14.97 8.17
CA GLY A 351 21.52 -15.31 9.56
C GLY A 351 20.32 -15.74 10.41
N LEU A 352 19.08 -15.58 9.93
CA LEU A 352 17.91 -16.23 10.51
C LEU A 352 17.60 -17.55 9.77
N GLU A 353 16.89 -18.47 10.44
CA GLU A 353 16.43 -19.74 9.86
C GLU A 353 15.04 -20.11 10.39
N ILE A 354 14.12 -20.50 9.51
CA ILE A 354 12.78 -21.01 9.90
C ILE A 354 12.89 -22.52 10.15
N GLN A 355 12.59 -22.96 11.37
CA GLN A 355 12.61 -24.37 11.78
C GLN A 355 11.32 -24.72 12.54
N LYS A 356 11.16 -25.96 13.03
CA LYS A 356 10.07 -26.27 13.97
C LYS A 356 10.28 -25.49 15.28
N SER A 357 9.22 -24.87 15.80
CA SER A 357 9.27 -24.12 17.07
C SER A 357 9.67 -25.00 18.26
N GLY A 358 10.30 -24.40 19.27
CA GLY A 358 10.49 -24.99 20.59
C GLY A 358 9.24 -24.95 21.49
N ILE A 359 8.22 -24.19 21.10
CA ILE A 359 6.92 -24.16 21.78
C ILE A 359 6.12 -25.42 21.37
N PRO A 360 5.45 -26.11 22.31
CA PRO A 360 4.61 -27.27 21.99
C PRO A 360 3.52 -26.93 20.98
N ASP A 361 3.34 -27.82 20.01
CA ASP A 361 2.37 -27.77 18.90
C ASP A 361 2.44 -26.58 17.93
N ALA A 362 3.16 -25.51 18.29
CA ALA A 362 3.34 -24.20 17.64
C ALA A 362 3.96 -24.16 16.22
N GLY A 363 3.66 -25.14 15.36
CA GLY A 363 4.08 -25.20 13.97
C GLY A 363 5.58 -24.95 13.71
N LEU A 364 5.88 -23.75 13.21
CA LEU A 364 7.21 -23.29 12.84
C LEU A 364 7.58 -22.02 13.62
N GLY A 365 8.88 -21.81 13.82
CA GLY A 365 9.44 -20.62 14.46
C GLY A 365 10.68 -20.12 13.72
N VAL A 366 10.97 -18.82 13.84
CA VAL A 366 12.20 -18.21 13.33
C VAL A 366 13.28 -18.25 14.40
N PHE A 367 14.49 -18.70 14.06
CA PHE A 367 15.62 -18.79 14.96
C PHE A 367 16.80 -17.96 14.45
N ASN A 368 17.55 -17.31 15.35
CA ASN A 368 18.85 -16.77 14.99
C ASN A 368 19.88 -17.90 14.86
N LYS A 369 20.65 -17.91 13.78
CA LYS A 369 21.80 -18.81 13.52
C LYS A 369 23.10 -18.05 13.15
N GLY A 370 23.02 -16.74 12.94
CA GLY A 370 24.12 -15.86 12.53
C GLY A 370 24.92 -15.32 13.73
N GLU A 371 25.20 -14.02 13.72
CA GLU A 371 25.77 -13.30 14.87
C GLU A 371 24.64 -12.89 15.84
N THR A 372 24.96 -12.54 17.09
CA THR A 372 23.96 -12.05 18.06
C THR A 372 23.28 -10.78 17.55
N VAL A 373 21.96 -10.81 17.34
CA VAL A 373 21.18 -9.63 16.98
C VAL A 373 21.18 -8.66 18.18
N PRO A 374 21.58 -7.39 18.01
CA PRO A 374 21.71 -6.46 19.12
C PRO A 374 20.35 -5.95 19.61
N VAL A 375 20.29 -5.58 20.89
CA VAL A 375 19.16 -4.84 21.48
C VAL A 375 18.94 -3.53 20.71
N GLY A 376 17.68 -3.20 20.40
CA GLY A 376 17.32 -2.06 19.56
C GLY A 376 17.47 -2.28 18.04
N ALA A 377 17.80 -3.48 17.58
CA ALA A 377 17.61 -3.84 16.17
C ALA A 377 16.13 -3.95 15.81
N HIS A 378 15.76 -3.57 14.60
CA HIS A 378 14.40 -3.48 14.08
C HIS A 378 14.23 -4.35 12.84
N PHE A 379 13.05 -4.97 12.72
CA PHE A 379 12.62 -5.79 11.59
C PHE A 379 11.28 -5.27 11.03
N GLY A 380 11.11 -5.39 9.71
CA GLY A 380 9.84 -5.10 9.03
C GLY A 380 9.90 -3.95 8.02
N PRO A 381 8.73 -3.42 7.60
CA PRO A 381 7.40 -3.73 8.14
C PRO A 381 6.95 -5.17 7.89
N TYR A 382 6.02 -5.64 8.74
CA TYR A 382 5.21 -6.83 8.51
C TYR A 382 4.46 -6.68 7.18
N GLN A 383 4.38 -7.75 6.39
CA GLN A 383 3.75 -7.73 5.07
C GLN A 383 2.64 -8.76 4.99
N GLY A 384 1.63 -8.46 4.18
CA GLY A 384 0.38 -9.20 4.05
C GLY A 384 -0.57 -8.49 3.09
N GLU A 385 -1.78 -9.02 2.94
CA GLU A 385 -2.92 -8.34 2.30
C GLU A 385 -3.62 -7.43 3.32
N LEU A 386 -4.26 -6.34 2.85
CA LEU A 386 -5.20 -5.58 3.66
C LEU A 386 -6.56 -6.26 3.55
N VAL A 387 -7.15 -6.61 4.70
CA VAL A 387 -8.36 -7.43 4.79
C VAL A 387 -9.41 -6.75 5.67
N ASP A 388 -10.67 -7.20 5.58
CA ASP A 388 -11.73 -6.70 6.46
C ASP A 388 -11.68 -7.30 7.87
N THR A 389 -12.53 -6.80 8.77
CA THR A 389 -12.57 -7.27 10.16
C THR A 389 -12.97 -8.74 10.30
N GLU A 390 -13.83 -9.28 9.43
CA GLU A 390 -14.26 -10.68 9.50
C GLU A 390 -13.14 -11.62 9.01
N GLU A 391 -12.48 -11.29 7.89
CA GLU A 391 -11.31 -12.03 7.42
C GLU A 391 -10.15 -11.96 8.42
N ALA A 392 -9.86 -10.78 8.96
CA ALA A 392 -8.86 -10.58 10.01
C ALA A 392 -9.16 -11.44 11.24
N MET A 393 -10.41 -11.41 11.73
CA MET A 393 -10.85 -12.24 12.87
C MET A 393 -10.85 -13.73 12.55
N ASN A 394 -10.94 -14.13 11.28
CA ASN A 394 -10.86 -15.52 10.87
C ASN A 394 -9.41 -16.06 10.78
N SER A 395 -8.40 -15.20 10.62
CA SER A 395 -6.98 -15.57 10.57
C SER A 395 -6.27 -15.54 11.94
N GLY A 396 -5.12 -16.23 12.05
CA GLY A 396 -4.12 -16.07 13.12
C GLY A 396 -2.92 -15.21 12.70
N TYR A 397 -2.78 -14.91 11.41
CA TYR A 397 -1.66 -14.17 10.86
C TYR A 397 -1.89 -12.64 10.85
N SER A 398 -3.09 -12.18 11.20
CA SER A 398 -3.51 -10.77 11.28
C SER A 398 -2.69 -9.92 12.26
N TRP A 399 -2.54 -8.65 11.95
CA TRP A 399 -2.26 -7.56 12.89
C TRP A 399 -3.24 -6.41 12.65
N VAL A 400 -3.48 -5.61 13.70
CA VAL A 400 -4.22 -4.34 13.60
C VAL A 400 -3.22 -3.22 13.30
N ILE A 401 -3.65 -2.22 12.53
CA ILE A 401 -2.92 -0.98 12.26
C ILE A 401 -3.88 0.16 12.65
N CYS A 402 -3.47 1.01 13.60
CA CYS A 402 -4.23 2.20 13.98
C CYS A 402 -3.93 3.35 13.00
N GLY A 403 -4.88 3.65 12.12
CA GLY A 403 -4.90 4.90 11.35
C GLY A 403 -5.20 6.11 12.24
N MET A 404 -4.79 7.30 11.78
CA MET A 404 -4.96 8.56 12.53
C MET A 404 -6.42 8.77 12.96
N GLY A 405 -6.67 8.91 14.26
CA GLY A 405 -8.02 9.12 14.81
C GLY A 405 -8.81 7.87 15.20
N GLN A 406 -8.14 6.82 15.72
CA GLN A 406 -8.76 5.60 16.31
C GLN A 406 -9.37 4.61 15.29
N CYS A 407 -8.66 4.34 14.19
CA CYS A 407 -9.24 3.67 13.03
C CYS A 407 -8.50 2.37 12.70
N GLU A 408 -9.15 1.22 12.87
CA GLU A 408 -8.49 -0.09 12.74
C GLU A 408 -8.51 -0.61 11.30
N GLU A 409 -7.34 -0.59 10.65
CA GLU A 409 -7.03 -1.40 9.48
C GLU A 409 -6.47 -2.76 9.92
N TYR A 410 -6.57 -3.78 9.07
CA TYR A 410 -6.06 -5.12 9.37
C TYR A 410 -5.14 -5.61 8.24
N ILE A 411 -3.92 -6.01 8.60
CA ILE A 411 -2.97 -6.64 7.67
C ILE A 411 -2.86 -8.12 7.99
N ASP A 412 -3.22 -8.99 7.04
CA ASP A 412 -3.15 -10.44 7.21
C ASP A 412 -2.06 -11.10 6.35
N ALA A 413 -1.35 -12.04 6.95
CA ALA A 413 -0.24 -12.75 6.33
C ALA A 413 -0.56 -14.24 6.06
N THR A 414 -1.82 -14.63 5.90
CA THR A 414 -2.16 -16.02 5.51
C THR A 414 -1.55 -16.36 4.14
N SER A 415 -1.62 -15.45 3.17
CA SER A 415 -1.08 -15.62 1.83
C SER A 415 0.46 -15.59 1.80
N GLU A 416 1.10 -16.76 1.68
CA GLU A 416 2.58 -16.89 1.65
C GLU A 416 3.25 -16.20 0.45
N ILE A 417 2.46 -15.75 -0.55
CA ILE A 417 2.95 -15.04 -1.75
C ILE A 417 2.90 -13.51 -1.62
N HIS A 418 2.19 -12.98 -0.62
CA HIS A 418 2.12 -11.54 -0.30
C HIS A 418 2.76 -11.23 1.06
N ALA A 419 2.73 -12.17 1.99
CA ALA A 419 3.40 -12.07 3.27
C ALA A 419 4.94 -12.04 3.19
N ASN A 420 5.58 -11.63 4.30
CA ASN A 420 7.01 -11.82 4.56
C ASN A 420 7.26 -12.82 5.73
N TRP A 421 8.53 -13.09 6.00
CA TRP A 421 9.00 -14.06 6.99
C TRP A 421 8.51 -13.81 8.42
N MET A 422 8.12 -12.58 8.76
CA MET A 422 7.66 -12.19 10.10
C MET A 422 6.39 -12.94 10.52
N ARG A 423 5.64 -13.52 9.56
CA ARG A 423 4.50 -14.41 9.82
C ARG A 423 4.85 -15.68 10.61
N TYR A 424 6.11 -16.12 10.56
CA TYR A 424 6.60 -17.33 11.26
C TYR A 424 7.21 -17.02 12.64
N VAL A 425 7.06 -15.79 13.15
CA VAL A 425 7.51 -15.38 14.49
C VAL A 425 6.39 -15.68 15.49
N ASN A 426 6.68 -16.52 16.50
CA ASN A 426 5.69 -16.95 17.49
C ASN A 426 5.49 -15.93 18.62
N CYS A 427 4.33 -15.97 19.26
CA CYS A 427 4.11 -15.22 20.49
C CYS A 427 5.04 -15.72 21.61
N ALA A 428 5.57 -14.78 22.40
CA ALA A 428 6.14 -15.10 23.69
C ALA A 428 5.04 -15.49 24.69
N ARG A 429 5.31 -16.42 25.59
CA ARG A 429 4.37 -16.86 26.65
C ARG A 429 4.67 -16.24 28.01
N ASN A 430 5.78 -15.51 28.14
CA ASN A 430 6.30 -14.89 29.35
C ASN A 430 7.41 -13.89 29.03
N ASP A 431 7.67 -12.98 29.97
CA ASP A 431 8.69 -11.94 29.87
C ASP A 431 10.11 -12.49 29.84
N GLU A 432 10.39 -13.70 30.33
CA GLU A 432 11.72 -14.30 30.31
C GLU A 432 12.14 -14.74 28.89
N GLU A 433 11.22 -15.30 28.10
CA GLU A 433 11.49 -15.78 26.74
C GLU A 433 11.25 -14.74 25.64
N GLN A 434 10.38 -13.75 25.89
CA GLN A 434 10.14 -12.62 24.97
C GLN A 434 11.47 -11.97 24.58
N ASN A 435 11.68 -11.71 23.28
CA ASN A 435 12.83 -10.95 22.82
C ASN A 435 12.53 -9.93 21.72
N LEU A 436 11.31 -9.95 21.16
CA LEU A 436 10.78 -8.93 20.28
C LEU A 436 9.60 -8.19 20.93
N VAL A 437 9.51 -6.90 20.67
CA VAL A 437 8.34 -6.05 20.90
C VAL A 437 7.75 -5.66 19.54
N ALA A 438 6.49 -6.01 19.30
CA ALA A 438 5.73 -5.51 18.16
C ALA A 438 5.10 -4.16 18.47
N PHE A 439 5.23 -3.21 17.56
CA PHE A 439 4.70 -1.86 17.69
C PHE A 439 4.42 -1.30 16.30
N GLN A 440 3.56 -0.28 16.23
CA GLN A 440 3.30 0.42 14.98
C GLN A 440 4.28 1.59 14.80
N TYR A 441 4.73 1.79 13.57
CA TYR A 441 5.53 2.94 13.16
C TYR A 441 5.22 3.28 11.70
N ARG A 442 4.80 4.53 11.44
CA ARG A 442 4.47 5.04 10.10
C ARG A 442 3.54 4.13 9.30
N GLY A 443 2.42 3.73 9.93
CA GLY A 443 1.41 2.87 9.29
C GLY A 443 1.78 1.40 9.12
N GLY A 444 3.00 0.98 9.48
CA GLY A 444 3.43 -0.43 9.43
C GLY A 444 3.67 -1.02 10.81
N ILE A 445 3.50 -2.34 10.96
CA ILE A 445 3.88 -3.07 12.17
C ILE A 445 5.34 -3.51 12.07
N LEU A 446 6.16 -3.10 13.03
CA LEU A 446 7.58 -3.42 13.12
C LEU A 446 7.85 -4.22 14.40
N TYR A 447 8.86 -5.09 14.36
CA TYR A 447 9.34 -5.82 15.54
C TYR A 447 10.71 -5.28 15.95
N ARG A 448 10.88 -4.82 17.19
CA ARG A 448 12.17 -4.38 17.75
C ARG A 448 12.70 -5.35 18.81
N CYS A 449 14.02 -5.54 18.85
CA CYS A 449 14.67 -6.44 19.80
C CYS A 449 14.77 -5.79 21.19
N CYS A 450 13.95 -6.21 22.15
CA CYS A 450 13.99 -5.68 23.53
C CYS A 450 15.18 -6.21 24.35
N ARG A 451 15.85 -7.26 23.86
CA ARG A 451 17.10 -7.82 24.40
C ARG A 451 17.94 -8.46 23.27
N PRO A 452 19.24 -8.72 23.47
CA PRO A 452 20.06 -9.36 22.44
C PRO A 452 19.62 -10.80 22.16
N ILE A 453 19.52 -11.17 20.90
CA ILE A 453 19.07 -12.51 20.46
C ILE A 453 20.28 -13.31 20.00
N ASN A 454 20.75 -14.26 20.82
CA ASN A 454 21.96 -15.02 20.57
C ASN A 454 21.72 -16.20 19.60
N PRO A 455 22.78 -16.77 18.98
CA PRO A 455 22.64 -17.90 18.08
C PRO A 455 22.03 -19.10 18.78
N GLY A 456 21.02 -19.70 18.15
CA GLY A 456 20.21 -20.80 18.69
C GLY A 456 18.90 -20.37 19.38
N GLN A 457 18.69 -19.08 19.65
CA GLN A 457 17.43 -18.59 20.25
C GLN A 457 16.32 -18.44 19.19
N GLU A 458 15.09 -18.78 19.58
CA GLU A 458 13.87 -18.48 18.80
C GLU A 458 13.49 -17.00 18.97
N LEU A 459 13.01 -16.37 17.90
CA LEU A 459 12.47 -15.01 17.90
C LEU A 459 11.03 -15.07 18.41
N LEU A 460 10.75 -14.44 19.55
CA LEU A 460 9.46 -14.51 20.24
C LEU A 460 8.96 -13.12 20.58
N VAL A 461 7.73 -12.81 20.12
CA VAL A 461 7.17 -11.45 20.12
C VAL A 461 6.02 -11.29 21.12
N TRP A 462 5.94 -10.13 21.74
CA TRP A 462 4.74 -9.60 22.41
C TRP A 462 4.51 -8.16 21.93
N TYR A 463 3.31 -7.63 22.05
CA TYR A 463 3.02 -6.25 21.64
C TYR A 463 3.52 -5.21 22.66
N GLU A 464 3.65 -3.95 22.24
CA GLU A 464 3.84 -2.81 23.14
C GLU A 464 2.52 -2.38 23.78
N GLU A 465 2.48 -2.24 25.11
CA GLU A 465 1.25 -1.89 25.83
C GLU A 465 0.60 -0.59 25.34
N GLU A 466 1.39 0.44 25.01
CA GLU A 466 0.84 1.72 24.51
C GLU A 466 0.13 1.53 23.16
N TYR A 467 0.71 0.74 22.25
CA TYR A 467 0.08 0.40 20.96
C TYR A 467 -1.25 -0.36 21.15
N ALA A 468 -1.41 -1.16 22.21
CA ALA A 468 -2.65 -1.87 22.49
C ALA A 468 -3.73 -1.02 23.22
N LYS A 469 -3.35 0.04 23.94
CA LYS A 469 -4.28 0.88 24.72
C LYS A 469 -5.22 1.74 23.87
N GLU A 470 -4.81 2.08 22.66
CA GLU A 470 -5.58 2.92 21.72
C GLU A 470 -6.46 2.08 20.77
N LEU A 471 -6.36 0.75 20.82
CA LEU A 471 -7.10 -0.20 19.98
C LEU A 471 -8.42 -0.66 20.60
N SER A 472 -9.30 -1.23 19.75
CA SER A 472 -10.59 -1.76 20.17
C SER A 472 -10.47 -3.19 20.74
N PRO A 473 -11.52 -3.73 21.37
CA PRO A 473 -11.57 -5.13 21.80
C PRO A 473 -11.39 -6.16 20.68
N ALA A 474 -11.41 -5.76 19.40
CA ALA A 474 -11.01 -6.61 18.28
C ALA A 474 -9.53 -7.01 18.38
N PHE A 475 -8.65 -6.12 18.84
CA PHE A 475 -7.22 -6.42 19.01
C PHE A 475 -6.99 -7.56 20.01
N ASP A 476 -7.67 -7.56 21.17
CA ASP A 476 -7.58 -8.66 22.13
C ASP A 476 -7.99 -10.01 21.51
N TYR A 477 -9.07 -10.02 20.72
CA TYR A 477 -9.51 -11.24 20.02
C TYR A 477 -8.45 -11.72 19.01
N LEU A 478 -7.95 -10.82 18.18
CA LEU A 478 -6.92 -11.09 17.17
C LEU A 478 -5.59 -11.56 17.78
N TRP A 479 -5.17 -10.95 18.88
CA TRP A 479 -3.95 -11.34 19.60
C TRP A 479 -4.08 -12.72 20.24
N ASN A 480 -5.17 -12.96 20.98
CA ASN A 480 -5.43 -14.28 21.56
C ASN A 480 -5.51 -15.36 20.48
N LYS A 481 -6.09 -15.04 19.31
CA LYS A 481 -6.12 -15.96 18.16
C LYS A 481 -4.73 -16.19 17.55
N LYS A 482 -3.94 -15.14 17.30
CA LYS A 482 -2.55 -15.24 16.83
C LYS A 482 -1.72 -16.16 17.73
N CYS A 483 -1.84 -16.02 19.04
CA CYS A 483 -1.13 -16.84 20.02
C CYS A 483 -1.76 -18.23 20.30
N SER A 484 -2.87 -18.58 19.61
CA SER A 484 -3.56 -19.88 19.72
C SER A 484 -3.68 -20.65 18.41
N THR A 485 -3.28 -20.07 17.27
CA THR A 485 -3.47 -20.65 15.91
C THR A 485 -2.20 -21.28 15.34
N ASN A 486 -1.03 -20.94 15.89
CA ASN A 486 0.24 -21.60 15.59
C ASN A 486 0.39 -22.87 16.41
#